data_AF-A0A142NNC6-F1
#
_entry.id   AF-A0A142NNC6-F1
#
_cell.length_a   1.000
_cell.length_b   1.000
_cell.length_c   1.000
_cell.angle_alpha   90.00
_cell.angle_beta   90.00
_cell.angle_gamma   90.00
#
_symmetry.space_group_name_H-M   'P 1'
#
loop_
_entity.id
_entity.type
_entity.pdbx_description
1 polymer ?
#
loop_
_entity_poly.entity_id
_entity_poly.type
_entity_poly.pdbx_seq_one_letter_code
_entity_poly.pdbx_strand_id
1 'polypeptide(L)' 'MEQILIRNLPEGTKAILRRRAAAHNSSIEAEAREALAVGIAAEEPTLVDLISMSTDTQVEFEPKRLGLKARSAEL' A
#
# COMPACT_ATOMS: atom_id res chain seq x y z
N MET A 1 25.97 -10.67 -13.61
CA MET A 1 25.49 -11.02 -12.26
C MET A 1 25.42 -9.72 -11.49
N GLU A 2 24.22 -9.32 -11.07
CA GLU A 2 24.02 -8.06 -10.34
C GLU A 2 23.91 -8.34 -8.84
N GLN A 3 24.44 -7.45 -8.01
CA GLN A 3 24.48 -7.62 -6.56
C GLN A 3 24.14 -6.30 -5.87
N ILE A 4 23.36 -6.39 -4.79
CA ILE A 4 23.06 -5.27 -3.89
C ILE A 4 23.49 -5.62 -2.46
N LEU A 5 23.97 -4.61 -1.72
CA LEU A 5 24.32 -4.74 -0.31
C LEU A 5 23.37 -3.88 0.54
N ILE A 6 22.53 -4.54 1.33
CA ILE A 6 21.66 -3.85 2.29
C ILE A 6 22.44 -3.68 3.60
N ARG A 7 22.95 -2.46 3.84
CA ARG A 7 23.60 -2.08 5.10
C ARG A 7 22.56 -1.71 6.15
N ASN A 8 22.91 -1.89 7.43
CA ASN A 8 22.04 -1.56 8.57
C ASN A 8 20.64 -2.20 8.46
N LEU A 9 20.59 -3.46 8.03
CA LEU A 9 19.34 -4.20 7.98
C LEU A 9 18.72 -4.23 9.38
N PRO A 10 17.42 -3.89 9.54
CA PRO A 10 16.79 -3.83 10.85
C PRO A 10 16.98 -5.12 11.63
N GLU A 11 17.09 -4.97 12.95
CA GLU A 11 17.25 -6.11 13.85
C GLU A 11 16.07 -7.08 13.65
N GLY A 12 16.38 -8.38 13.59
CA GLY A 12 15.37 -9.43 13.38
C GLY A 12 14.98 -9.69 11.92
N THR A 13 15.16 -8.76 10.97
CA THR A 13 14.76 -9.00 9.56
C THR A 13 15.50 -10.18 8.94
N LYS A 14 16.80 -10.34 9.23
CA LYS A 14 17.57 -11.52 8.77
C LYS A 14 17.06 -12.83 9.38
N ALA A 15 16.55 -12.81 10.61
CA ALA A 15 15.97 -13.98 11.26
C ALA A 15 14.64 -14.38 10.61
N ILE A 16 13.83 -13.40 10.21
CA ILE A 16 12.60 -13.63 9.44
C ILE A 16 12.92 -14.27 8.08
N LEU A 17 13.89 -13.71 7.34
CA LEU A 17 14.32 -14.29 6.06
C LEU A 17 14.84 -15.72 6.19
N ARG A 18 15.59 -16.03 7.27
CA ARG A 18 16.03 -17.41 7.56
C ARG A 18 14.86 -18.35 7.79
N ARG A 19 13.85 -17.92 8.55
CA ARG A 19 12.66 -18.72 8.81
C ARG A 19 11.89 -19.01 7.53
N ARG A 20 11.73 -18.00 6.66
CA ARG A 20 11.09 -18.16 5.34
C ARG A 20 11.86 -19.11 4.44
N ALA A 21 13.18 -18.95 4.37
CA ALA A 21 14.06 -19.80 3.57
C ALA A 21 13.95 -21.28 3.99
N ALA A 22 13.90 -21.54 5.30
CA ALA A 22 13.67 -22.89 5.82
C ALA A 22 12.27 -23.43 5.45
N ALA A 23 11.23 -22.60 5.51
CA ALA A 23 9.87 -23.00 5.18
C ALA A 23 9.68 -23.29 3.68
N HIS A 24 10.36 -22.56 2.80
CA HIS A 24 10.26 -22.71 1.35
C HIS A 24 11.35 -23.60 0.74
N ASN A 25 12.23 -24.19 1.56
CA ASN A 25 13.39 -24.96 1.12
C ASN A 25 14.26 -24.19 0.10
N SER A 26 14.45 -22.90 0.35
CA SER A 26 15.12 -21.94 -0.53
C SER A 26 16.31 -21.29 0.19
N SER A 27 17.11 -20.49 -0.53
CA SER A 27 18.18 -19.71 0.11
C SER A 27 17.64 -18.39 0.68
N ILE A 28 18.34 -17.84 1.68
CA ILE A 28 18.03 -16.51 2.24
C ILE A 28 18.03 -15.44 1.14
N GLU A 29 18.97 -15.54 0.18
CA GLU A 29 19.06 -14.60 -0.94
C GLU A 29 17.86 -14.75 -1.90
N ALA A 30 17.40 -15.97 -2.15
CA ALA A 30 16.20 -16.20 -2.97
C ALA A 30 14.96 -15.56 -2.32
N GLU A 31 14.77 -15.75 -1.00
CA GLU A 31 13.67 -15.09 -0.27
C GLU A 31 13.79 -13.57 -0.27
N ALA A 32 15.01 -13.03 -0.14
CA ALA A 32 15.24 -11.59 -0.19
C ALA A 32 14.91 -11.03 -1.59
N ARG A 33 15.29 -11.75 -2.64
CA ARG A 33 15.01 -11.37 -4.03
C ARG A 33 13.52 -11.39 -4.32
N GLU A 34 12.81 -12.43 -3.88
CA GLU A 34 11.36 -12.52 -4.02
C GLU A 34 10.65 -11.39 -3.28
N ALA A 35 11.04 -11.12 -2.03
CA ALA A 35 10.45 -10.03 -1.25
C ALA A 35 10.66 -8.66 -1.93
N LEU A 36 11.83 -8.43 -2.54
CA LEU A 36 12.11 -7.22 -3.30
C LEU A 36 11.28 -7.17 -4.60
N ALA A 37 11.17 -8.28 -5.33
CA ALA A 37 10.39 -8.35 -6.57
C ALA A 37 8.91 -8.04 -6.30
N VAL A 38 8.33 -8.67 -5.27
CA VAL A 38 6.94 -8.41 -4.84
C VAL A 38 6.77 -6.96 -4.37
N GLY A 39 7.70 -6.45 -3.56
CA GLY A 39 7.64 -5.08 -3.06
C GLY A 39 7.75 -4.01 -4.15
N ILE A 40 8.53 -4.26 -5.20
CA ILE A 40 8.69 -3.35 -6.35
C ILE A 40 7.51 -3.48 -7.33
N ALA A 41 6.97 -4.69 -7.51
CA ALA A 41 5.83 -4.93 -8.39
C ALA A 41 4.50 -4.43 -7.80
N ALA A 42 4.42 -4.25 -6.48
CA ALA A 42 3.26 -3.63 -5.85
C ALA A 42 3.15 -2.16 -6.29
N GLU A 43 2.18 -1.86 -7.15
CA GLU A 43 1.81 -0.48 -7.44
C GLU A 43 1.34 0.18 -6.14
N GLU A 44 1.82 1.40 -5.88
CA GLU A 44 1.25 2.21 -4.80
C GLU A 44 -0.24 2.41 -5.11
N PRO A 45 -1.14 2.08 -4.16
CA PRO A 45 -2.56 2.23 -4.41
C PRO A 45 -2.85 3.70 -4.69
N THR A 46 -3.50 3.96 -5.81
CA THR A 46 -3.91 5.31 -6.17
C THR A 46 -4.98 5.79 -5.20
N LEU A 47 -5.20 7.11 -5.13
CA LEU A 47 -6.33 7.65 -4.36
C LEU A 47 -7.64 6.99 -4.79
N VAL A 48 -7.81 6.70 -6.07
CA VAL A 48 -8.98 6.00 -6.63
C VAL A 48 -9.07 4.58 -6.06
N ASP A 49 -7.99 3.82 -6.01
CA ASP A 49 -8.00 2.45 -5.44
C ASP A 49 -8.40 2.44 -3.96
N LEU A 50 -8.03 3.49 -3.22
CA LEU A 50 -8.33 3.62 -1.79
C LEU A 50 -9.77 4.06 -1.52
N ILE A 51 -10.37 4.88 -2.38
CA ILE A 51 -11.72 5.46 -2.15
C ILE A 51 -12.81 4.85 -3.03
N SER A 52 -12.43 4.01 -4.00
CA SER A 52 -13.40 3.32 -4.85
C SER A 52 -14.24 2.36 -4.02
N MET A 53 -15.55 2.46 -4.19
CA MET A 53 -16.50 1.52 -3.61
C MET A 53 -16.73 0.38 -4.61
N SER A 54 -17.13 -0.80 -4.11
CA SER A 54 -17.57 -1.86 -5.02
C SER A 54 -18.79 -1.37 -5.81
N THR A 55 -18.92 -1.83 -7.06
CA THR A 55 -20.03 -1.45 -7.96
C THR A 55 -21.41 -1.74 -7.36
N ASP A 56 -21.47 -2.67 -6.42
CA ASP A 56 -22.70 -3.12 -5.77
C ASP A 56 -23.05 -2.28 -4.53
N THR A 57 -22.17 -1.38 -4.09
CA THR A 57 -22.43 -0.52 -2.94
C THR A 57 -23.07 0.79 -3.39
N GLN A 58 -24.29 1.02 -2.93
CA GLN A 58 -25.03 2.27 -3.14
C GLN A 58 -24.95 3.14 -1.89
N VAL A 59 -24.70 4.44 -2.07
CA VAL A 59 -24.75 5.43 -0.98
C VAL A 59 -26.06 6.19 -1.12
N GLU A 60 -26.96 6.01 -0.15
CA GLU A 60 -28.15 6.85 -0.03
C GLU A 60 -27.73 8.24 0.45
N PHE A 61 -27.83 9.23 -0.42
CA PHE A 61 -27.39 10.60 -0.16
C PHE A 61 -28.56 11.57 -0.23
N GLU A 62 -29.11 11.90 0.94
CA GLU A 62 -30.17 12.91 1.11
C GLU A 62 -29.63 14.11 1.92
N PRO A 63 -28.88 15.02 1.28
CA PRO A 63 -28.24 16.12 1.99
C PRO A 63 -29.28 17.11 2.50
N LYS A 64 -29.19 17.45 3.78
CA LYS A 64 -29.98 18.54 4.36
C LYS A 64 -29.50 19.87 3.79
N ARG A 65 -30.45 20.77 3.52
CA ARG A 65 -30.12 22.14 3.11
C ARG A 65 -29.33 22.83 4.22
N LEU A 66 -28.18 23.41 3.86
CA LEU A 66 -27.27 24.10 4.79
C LEU A 66 -27.81 25.45 5.32
N GLY A 67 -29.04 25.85 4.97
CA GLY A 67 -29.65 27.11 5.40
C GLY A 67 -28.89 28.37 4.92
N LEU A 68 -28.03 28.23 3.91
CA LEU A 68 -27.20 29.33 3.41
C LEU A 68 -28.07 30.41 2.76
N LYS A 69 -27.87 31.66 3.18
CA LYS A 69 -28.44 32.83 2.53
C LYS A 69 -27.37 33.43 1.63
N ALA A 70 -27.72 33.70 0.37
CA ALA A 70 -26.84 34.45 -0.53
C ALA A 70 -26.51 35.80 0.11
N ARG A 71 -25.21 36.12 0.23
CA ARG A 71 -24.77 37.48 0.56
C ARG A 71 -24.90 38.30 -0.72
N SER A 72 -25.78 39.29 -0.71
CA SER A 72 -25.79 40.34 -1.73
C SER A 72 -24.50 41.15 -1.58
N ALA A 73 -23.69 41.22 -2.64
CA ALA A 73 -22.56 42.14 -2.68
C ALA A 73 -23.12 43.57 -2.65
N GLU A 74 -22.60 44.41 -1.74
CA GLU A 74 -22.86 45.85 -1.78
C GLU A 74 -22.05 46.40 -2.96
N LEU A 75 -22.77 46.88 -3.99
CA LEU A 75 -22.22 47.58 -5.16
C LEU A 75 -22.21 49.08 -4.92
#